data_AF-A0A7L6N2A7-F1
#
_entry.id   AF-A0A7L6N2A7-F1
#
_cell.length_a   1.000
_cell.length_b   1.000
_cell.length_c   1.000
_cell.angle_alpha   90.00
_cell.angle_beta   90.00
_cell.angle_gamma   90.00
#
_symmetry.space_group_name_H-M   'P 1'
#
loop_
_entity.id
_entity.type
_entity.pdbx_description
1 polymer ?
#
loop_
_entity_poly.entity_id
_entity_poly.type
_entity_poly.pdbx_seq_one_letter_code
_entity_poly.pdbx_strand_id
1 'polypeptide(L)'
;MLDQNLLSKLSHEKFNIYYQYLIEQNQLLNLTAITEKEEVYLKHFYDSIFILNHLDFKDKKVLDIGAGAGFPSLPIKLIESSMNLIGSRWFK
;
A
#
# COMPACT_ATOMS: atom_id res chain seq x y z
N MET A 1 6.18 -12.27 15.49
CA MET A 1 7.07 -11.11 15.69
C MET A 1 7.09 -10.33 14.39
N LEU A 2 7.02 -8.99 14.42
CA LEU A 2 7.04 -8.18 13.18
C LEU A 2 8.42 -8.28 12.51
N ASP A 3 8.43 -8.30 11.18
CA ASP A 3 9.66 -8.36 10.38
C ASP A 3 10.35 -6.99 10.35
N GLN A 4 11.55 -6.92 10.92
CA GLN A 4 12.33 -5.68 11.03
C GLN A 4 12.83 -5.16 9.68
N ASN A 5 13.10 -6.05 8.71
CA ASN A 5 13.48 -5.65 7.37
C ASN A 5 12.31 -4.93 6.70
N LEU A 6 11.11 -5.52 6.81
CA LEU A 6 9.90 -4.97 6.25
C LEU A 6 9.50 -3.62 6.88
N LEU A 7 9.60 -3.53 8.22
CA LEU A 7 9.33 -2.28 8.95
C LEU A 7 10.26 -1.15 8.50
N SER A 8 11.53 -1.45 8.24
CA SER A 8 12.47 -0.44 7.76
C SER A 8 12.04 0.19 6.42
N LYS A 9 11.36 -0.56 5.55
CA LYS A 9 10.85 -0.08 4.26
C LYS A 9 9.70 0.91 4.41
N LEU A 10 8.93 0.85 5.49
CA LEU A 10 7.82 1.78 5.77
C LEU A 10 8.29 3.17 6.21
N SER A 11 9.56 3.32 6.58
CA SER A 11 10.15 4.64 6.89
C SER A 11 10.32 5.54 5.65
N HIS A 12 10.16 4.97 4.45
CA HIS A 12 10.32 5.70 3.20
C HIS A 12 9.24 6.79 3.04
N GLU A 13 9.65 7.99 2.64
CA GLU A 13 8.78 9.17 2.49
C GLU A 13 7.53 8.94 1.65
N LYS A 14 7.60 8.03 0.66
CA LYS A 14 6.48 7.65 -0.19
C LYS A 14 5.28 7.12 0.60
N PHE A 15 5.50 6.41 1.71
CA PHE A 15 4.42 5.96 2.58
C PHE A 15 3.79 7.11 3.37
N ASN A 16 4.57 8.12 3.74
CA ASN A 16 4.01 9.32 4.36
C ASN A 16 3.17 10.13 3.35
N ILE A 17 3.66 10.30 2.12
CA ILE A 17 2.88 10.94 1.04
C ILE A 17 1.59 10.18 0.79
N TYR A 18 1.66 8.84 0.70
CA TYR A 18 0.48 8.01 0.49
C TYR A 18 -0.51 8.11 1.67
N TYR A 19 -0.02 8.14 2.91
CA TYR A 19 -0.87 8.38 4.08
C TYR A 19 -1.60 9.73 4.01
N GLN A 20 -0.90 10.83 3.70
CA GLN A 20 -1.53 12.14 3.59
C GLN A 20 -2.62 12.16 2.51
N TYR A 21 -2.32 11.59 1.35
CA TYR A 21 -3.29 11.45 0.27
C TYR A 21 -4.49 10.59 0.68
N LEU A 22 -4.26 9.46 1.36
CA LEU A 22 -5.32 8.59 1.86
C LEU A 22 -6.27 9.35 2.78
N ILE A 23 -5.74 10.10 3.76
CA ILE A 23 -6.55 10.85 4.71
C ILE A 23 -7.33 11.97 4.01
N GLU A 24 -6.71 12.69 3.09
CA GLU A 24 -7.38 13.73 2.30
C GLU A 24 -8.56 13.15 1.50
N GLN A 25 -8.33 12.06 0.76
CA GLN A 25 -9.39 11.43 -0.03
C GLN A 25 -10.45 10.75 0.83
N ASN A 26 -10.08 10.27 2.02
CA ASN A 26 -11.03 9.64 2.94
C ASN A 26 -12.13 10.61 3.37
N GLN A 27 -11.85 11.91 3.45
CA GLN A 27 -12.84 12.95 3.80
C GLN A 27 -13.98 13.06 2.77
N LEU A 28 -13.71 12.70 1.52
CA LEU A 28 -14.68 12.78 0.42
C LEU A 28 -15.33 11.43 0.10
N LEU A 29 -14.59 10.33 0.25
CA LEU A 29 -14.95 9.04 -0.33
C LEU A 29 -15.16 7.91 0.70
N ASN A 30 -14.87 8.12 1.99
CA ASN A 30 -14.95 7.09 3.03
C ASN A 30 -14.20 5.80 2.65
N LEU A 31 -12.96 5.94 2.19
CA LEU A 31 -12.06 4.86 1.76
C LEU A 31 -11.69 3.86 2.87
N THR A 32 -11.63 4.31 4.13
CA THR A 32 -11.23 3.50 5.29
C THR A 32 -11.80 4.08 6.58
N ALA A 33 -12.21 3.21 7.51
CA ALA A 33 -12.57 3.59 8.87
C ALA A 33 -11.33 3.86 9.77
N ILE A 34 -10.15 3.40 9.34
CA ILE A 34 -8.88 3.58 10.06
C ILE A 34 -8.19 4.82 9.51
N THR A 35 -8.02 5.84 10.35
CA THR A 35 -7.39 7.12 10.00
C THR A 35 -6.17 7.45 10.85
N GLU A 36 -6.02 6.82 12.02
CA GLU A 36 -4.86 7.04 12.89
C GLU A 36 -3.59 6.53 12.22
N LYS A 37 -2.53 7.35 12.23
CA LYS A 37 -1.31 7.11 11.46
C LYS A 37 -0.68 5.76 11.78
N GLU A 38 -0.49 5.46 13.06
CA GLU A 38 0.12 4.21 13.52
C GLU A 38 -0.71 3.00 13.10
N GLU A 39 -2.05 3.12 13.14
CA GLU A 39 -2.94 2.06 12.72
C GLU A 39 -2.95 1.85 11.21
N VAL A 40 -2.90 2.92 10.40
CA VAL A 40 -2.78 2.80 8.93
C VAL A 40 -1.46 2.12 8.57
N TYR A 41 -0.36 2.51 9.21
CA TYR A 41 0.95 1.93 8.95
C TYR A 41 1.00 0.44 9.29
N LEU A 42 0.34 0.01 10.36
CA LEU A 42 0.33 -1.39 10.76
C LEU A 42 -0.71 -2.23 10.01
N LYS A 43 -1.96 -1.79 9.99
CA LYS A 43 -3.10 -2.58 9.49
C LYS A 43 -3.26 -2.52 7.98
N HIS A 44 -2.81 -1.44 7.33
CA HIS A 44 -2.88 -1.30 5.87
C HIS A 44 -1.53 -1.46 5.21
N PHE A 45 -0.54 -0.64 5.58
CA PHE A 45 0.75 -0.67 4.89
C PHE A 45 1.51 -1.95 5.16
N TYR A 46 1.82 -2.25 6.43
CA TYR A 46 2.57 -3.44 6.80
C TYR A 46 1.87 -4.72 6.34
N ASP A 47 0.56 -4.83 6.57
CA ASP A 47 -0.24 -5.99 6.13
C ASP A 47 -0.14 -6.20 4.60
N SER A 48 -0.26 -5.13 3.82
CA SER A 48 -0.14 -5.19 2.36
C SER A 48 1.24 -5.66 1.89
N ILE A 49 2.31 -5.19 2.52
CA ILE A 49 3.68 -5.51 2.08
C ILE A 49 4.20 -6.83 2.65
N PHE A 50 3.53 -7.40 3.65
CA PHE A 50 3.93 -8.67 4.27
C PHE A 50 4.03 -9.81 3.25
N ILE A 51 3.19 -9.79 2.21
CA ILE A 51 3.20 -10.77 1.13
C ILE A 51 4.53 -10.82 0.35
N LEU A 52 5.33 -9.74 0.37
CA LEU A 52 6.65 -9.68 -0.27
C LEU A 52 7.66 -10.67 0.33
N ASN A 53 7.43 -11.15 1.56
CA ASN A 53 8.26 -12.19 2.16
C ASN A 53 8.01 -13.58 1.57
N HIS A 54 6.92 -13.75 0.83
CA HIS A 54 6.46 -15.05 0.33
C HIS A 54 6.38 -15.10 -1.19
N LEU A 55 6.18 -13.96 -1.85
CA LEU A 55 6.01 -13.87 -3.29
C LEU A 55 6.95 -12.81 -3.89
N ASP A 56 7.53 -13.14 -5.04
CA ASP A 56 8.32 -12.21 -5.85
C ASP A 56 7.43 -11.51 -6.90
N PHE A 57 7.36 -10.19 -6.80
CA PHE A 57 6.59 -9.33 -7.68
C PHE A 57 7.43 -8.64 -8.75
N LYS A 58 8.74 -8.88 -8.77
CA LYS A 58 9.67 -8.26 -9.72
C LYS A 58 9.28 -8.57 -11.16
N ASP A 59 9.12 -7.51 -11.95
CA ASP A 59 8.71 -7.54 -13.36
C ASP A 59 7.37 -8.28 -13.63
N LYS A 60 6.58 -8.59 -12.59
CA LYS A 60 5.32 -9.32 -12.73
C LYS A 60 4.18 -8.39 -13.12
N LYS A 61 3.24 -8.92 -13.90
CA LYS A 61 1.96 -8.28 -14.17
C LYS A 61 0.98 -8.68 -13.08
N VAL A 62 0.44 -7.70 -12.36
CA VAL A 62 -0.46 -7.92 -11.22
C VAL A 62 -1.79 -7.22 -11.49
N LEU A 63 -2.87 -7.93 -11.23
CA LEU A 63 -4.22 -7.36 -11.22
C LEU A 63 -4.70 -7.34 -9.78
N ASP A 64 -5.11 -6.17 -9.30
CA ASP A 64 -5.71 -5.99 -7.98
C ASP A 64 -7.21 -5.71 -8.13
N ILE A 65 -8.03 -6.69 -7.74
CA ILE A 65 -9.47 -6.64 -7.92
C ILE A 65 -10.10 -6.09 -6.64
N GLY A 66 -10.74 -4.92 -6.74
CA GLY A 66 -11.40 -4.30 -5.60
C GLY A 66 -10.46 -3.51 -4.69
N ALA A 67 -9.30 -3.08 -5.20
CA ALA A 67 -8.26 -2.39 -4.44
C ALA A 67 -8.73 -1.17 -3.62
N GLY A 68 -9.89 -0.57 -3.95
CA GLY A 68 -10.47 0.55 -3.20
C GLY A 68 -9.47 1.70 -3.04
N ALA A 69 -8.99 1.90 -1.81
CA ALA A 69 -7.95 2.86 -1.45
C ALA A 69 -6.54 2.57 -2.03
N GLY A 70 -6.38 1.46 -2.76
CA GLY A 70 -5.14 0.99 -3.36
C GLY A 70 -4.43 -0.13 -2.61
N PHE A 71 -5.11 -0.82 -1.68
CA PHE A 71 -4.53 -1.92 -0.92
C PHE A 71 -4.89 -3.28 -1.56
N PRO A 72 -3.95 -4.23 -1.63
CA PRO A 72 -2.54 -4.17 -1.22
C PRO A 72 -1.56 -3.69 -2.30
N SER A 73 -2.03 -3.48 -3.54
CA SER A 73 -1.13 -3.29 -4.69
C SER A 73 -0.28 -2.01 -4.65
N LEU A 74 -0.79 -0.88 -4.15
CA LEU A 74 0.00 0.36 -4.10
C LEU A 74 1.15 0.27 -3.11
N PRO A 75 0.98 -0.17 -1.84
CA PRO A 75 2.12 -0.41 -0.94
C PRO A 75 3.17 -1.34 -1.55
N ILE A 76 2.74 -2.41 -2.21
CA ILE A 76 3.65 -3.35 -2.88
C ILE A 76 4.41 -2.64 -4.01
N LYS A 77 3.72 -1.86 -4.85
CA LYS A 77 4.33 -1.09 -5.95
C LYS A 77 5.31 -0.02 -5.46
N LEU A 78 5.08 0.56 -4.29
CA LEU A 78 6.00 1.53 -3.68
C LEU A 78 7.34 0.90 -3.32
N ILE A 79 7.35 -0.39 -2.94
CA ILE A 79 8.55 -1.16 -2.62
C ILE A 79 9.14 -1.83 -3.86
N GLU A 80 8.33 -2.53 -4.64
CA GLU A 80 8.72 -3.22 -5.86
C GLU A 80 8.29 -2.40 -7.09
N SER A 81 9.15 -1.44 -7.43
CA SER A 81 8.88 -0.48 -8.50
C SER A 81 8.78 -1.11 -9.89
N SER A 82 9.35 -2.31 -10.10
CA SER A 82 9.27 -3.04 -11.38
C SER A 82 7.94 -3.77 -11.59
N MET A 83 7.13 -3.95 -10.52
CA MET A 83 5.84 -4.63 -10.61
C MET A 83 4.88 -3.87 -11.54
N ASN A 84 4.33 -4.52 -12.56
CA ASN A 84 3.40 -3.92 -13.52
C ASN A 84 1.95 -4.09 -13.06
N LEU A 85 1.41 -3.08 -12.39
CA LEU A 85 0.00 -3.08 -11.97
C LEU A 85 -0.90 -2.83 -13.18
N ILE A 86 -1.80 -3.78 -13.45
CA ILE A 86 -2.78 -3.73 -14.52
C ILE A 86 -4.10 -3.26 -13.92
N GLY A 87 -4.62 -2.14 -14.43
CA GLY A 87 -5.98 -1.72 -14.19
C GLY A 87 -6.30 -1.34 -12.74
N SER A 88 -5.73 -0.26 -12.24
CA SER A 88 -6.26 0.47 -11.08
C SER A 88 -6.85 1.80 -11.57
N ARG A 89 -7.98 1.73 -12.27
CA ARG A 89 -8.67 2.88 -12.88
C ARG A 89 -9.43 3.67 -11.81
N TRP A 90 -8.70 4.25 -10.86
CA TRP A 90 -9.23 5.18 -9.86
C TRP A 90 -8.47 6.52 -9.83
N PHE A 91 -7.31 6.61 -10.47
CA PHE A 91 -6.54 7.84 -10.61
C PHE A 91 -6.67 8.39 -12.04
N LYS A 92 -7.74 9.14 -12.29
CA LYS A 92 -7.83 10.07 -13.43
C LYS A 92 -8.20 11.44 -12.89
#